data_AF-A0A382EZ42-F1
#
_entry.id   AF-A0A382EZ42-F1
#
_cell.length_a   1.000
_cell.length_b   1.000
_cell.length_c   1.000
_cell.angle_alpha   90.00
_cell.angle_beta   90.00
_cell.angle_gamma   90.00
#
_symmetry.space_group_name_H-M   'P 1'
#
loop_
_entity.id
_entity.type
_entity.pdbx_description
1 polymer ?
#
loop_
_entity_poly.entity_id
_entity_poly.type
_entity_poly.pdbx_seq_one_letter_code
_entity_poly.pdbx_strand_id
1 'polypeptide(L)'
;MEIILTAVLVALVAVVVGSGLGFQLHNILSAKSQRAVEEASAQQMRRSNARSKEILLEAKEQALELRTNAQAQLNDQKLTLQRQQSRLEAREEILQGKSDAVEKHESLLQDQRTELIDEKSKLNDLRQQAGEKLEAISGLSMSDARQQLLDQAEEDIQFEIARRYRDAELVAQDEADDKARLILAESMQRLASEVVSEATVTSISLPNDEMKGRLIGREGRNIRAIEATTGVDLI
;
A
#
# COMPACT_ATOMS: atom_id res chain seq x y z
N MET A 1 -45.57 -53.24 137.85
CA MET A 1 -44.93 -51.94 137.55
C MET A 1 -43.53 -52.08 136.95
N GLU A 2 -42.73 -53.08 137.32
CA GLU A 2 -41.34 -53.24 136.82
C GLU A 2 -41.19 -53.57 135.32
N ILE A 3 -42.11 -54.34 134.73
CA ILE A 3 -42.06 -54.72 133.30
C ILE A 3 -42.30 -53.50 132.38
N ILE A 4 -43.15 -52.57 132.79
CA ILE A 4 -43.44 -51.35 132.01
C ILE A 4 -42.23 -50.39 132.06
N LEU A 5 -41.58 -50.27 133.21
CA LEU A 5 -40.40 -49.42 133.39
C LEU A 5 -39.21 -49.92 132.55
N THR A 6 -38.97 -51.24 132.52
CA THR A 6 -37.90 -51.85 131.70
C THR A 6 -38.17 -51.72 130.20
N ALA A 7 -39.42 -51.89 129.75
CA ALA A 7 -39.80 -51.68 128.35
C ALA A 7 -39.59 -50.23 127.90
N VAL A 8 -39.96 -49.24 128.72
CA VAL A 8 -39.74 -47.82 128.42
C VAL A 8 -38.25 -47.49 128.37
N LEU A 9 -37.45 -48.04 129.28
CA LEU A 9 -36.01 -47.80 129.33
C LEU A 9 -35.28 -48.41 128.12
N VAL A 10 -35.68 -49.61 127.69
CA VAL A 10 -35.17 -50.24 126.46
C VAL A 10 -35.57 -49.45 125.22
N ALA A 11 -36.82 -48.97 125.14
CA ALA A 11 -37.27 -48.14 124.02
C ALA A 11 -36.50 -46.81 123.94
N LEU A 12 -36.21 -46.19 125.08
CA LEU A 12 -35.47 -44.93 125.16
C LEU A 12 -34.00 -45.14 124.76
N VAL A 13 -33.37 -46.23 125.21
CA VAL A 13 -32.02 -46.63 124.76
C VAL A 13 -32.00 -46.93 123.25
N ALA A 14 -33.02 -47.62 122.72
CA ALA A 14 -33.12 -47.92 121.28
C ALA A 14 -33.25 -46.65 120.42
N VAL A 15 -33.99 -45.64 120.88
CA VAL A 15 -34.12 -44.35 120.18
C VAL A 15 -32.82 -43.55 120.22
N VAL A 16 -32.11 -43.56 121.36
CA VAL A 16 -30.81 -42.89 121.49
C VAL A 16 -29.75 -43.56 120.62
N VAL A 17 -29.67 -44.90 120.63
CA VAL A 17 -28.74 -45.66 119.80
C VAL A 17 -29.11 -45.56 118.32
N GLY A 18 -30.39 -45.63 117.97
CA GLY A 18 -30.88 -45.49 116.60
C GLY A 18 -30.65 -44.10 116.02
N SER A 19 -30.87 -43.04 116.80
CA SER A 19 -30.56 -41.66 116.40
C SER A 19 -29.05 -41.45 116.27
N GLY A 20 -28.25 -42.01 117.19
CA GLY A 20 -26.79 -41.94 117.12
C GLY A 20 -26.22 -42.63 115.87
N LEU A 21 -26.68 -43.84 115.57
CA LEU A 21 -26.30 -44.57 114.35
C LEU A 21 -26.82 -43.88 113.09
N GLY A 22 -28.04 -43.35 113.10
CA GLY A 22 -28.63 -42.59 111.99
C GLY A 22 -27.86 -41.30 111.69
N PHE A 23 -27.47 -40.54 112.71
CA PHE A 23 -26.64 -39.35 112.56
C PHE A 23 -25.24 -39.70 112.05
N GLN A 24 -24.64 -40.79 112.54
CA GLN A 24 -23.33 -41.23 112.08
C GLN A 24 -23.36 -41.70 110.61
N LEU A 25 -24.38 -42.47 110.21
CA LEU A 25 -24.58 -42.84 108.80
C LEU A 25 -24.87 -41.62 107.92
N HIS A 26 -25.71 -40.69 108.39
CA HIS A 26 -26.01 -39.47 107.67
C HIS A 26 -24.75 -38.62 107.46
N ASN A 27 -23.91 -38.46 108.48
CA ASN A 27 -22.63 -37.74 108.35
C ASN A 27 -21.67 -38.43 107.39
N ILE A 28 -21.58 -39.77 107.41
CA ILE A 28 -20.71 -40.52 106.49
C ILE A 28 -21.22 -40.44 105.04
N LEU A 29 -22.52 -40.63 104.80
CA LEU A 29 -23.12 -40.53 103.47
C LEU A 29 -23.06 -39.09 102.93
N SER A 30 -23.32 -38.09 103.77
CA SER A 30 -23.25 -36.68 103.39
C SER A 30 -21.81 -36.27 103.07
N ALA A 31 -20.84 -36.71 103.86
CA ALA A 31 -19.41 -36.49 103.57
C ALA A 31 -18.99 -37.20 102.27
N LYS A 32 -19.50 -38.40 101.99
CA LYS A 32 -19.22 -39.13 100.74
C LYS A 32 -19.86 -38.44 99.53
N SER A 33 -21.09 -37.94 99.66
CA SER A 33 -21.80 -37.18 98.63
C SER A 33 -21.08 -35.86 98.32
N GLN A 34 -20.68 -35.10 99.35
CA GLN A 34 -19.92 -33.86 99.19
C GLN A 34 -18.57 -34.10 98.51
N ARG A 35 -17.83 -35.15 98.90
CA ARG A 35 -16.58 -35.54 98.23
C ARG A 35 -16.79 -35.93 96.78
N ALA A 36 -17.86 -36.66 96.46
CA ALA A 36 -18.18 -37.02 95.07
C ALA A 36 -18.53 -35.79 94.21
N VAL A 37 -19.22 -34.79 94.76
CA VAL A 37 -19.53 -33.52 94.09
C VAL A 37 -18.26 -32.68 93.91
N GLU A 38 -17.40 -32.62 94.93
CA GLU A 38 -16.12 -31.93 94.87
C GLU A 38 -15.18 -32.58 93.84
N GLU A 39 -15.05 -33.91 93.82
CA GLU A 39 -14.29 -34.64 92.81
C GLU A 39 -14.86 -34.46 91.40
N ALA A 40 -16.19 -34.50 91.23
CA ALA A 40 -16.84 -34.28 89.93
C ALA A 40 -16.62 -32.84 89.43
N SER A 41 -16.75 -31.84 90.30
CA SER A 41 -16.48 -30.43 89.96
C SER A 41 -15.00 -30.18 89.67
N ALA A 42 -14.08 -30.77 90.43
CA ALA A 42 -12.65 -30.71 90.17
C ALA A 42 -12.29 -31.39 88.85
N GLN A 43 -12.91 -32.52 88.51
CA GLN A 43 -12.73 -33.20 87.23
C GLN A 43 -13.29 -32.36 86.07
N GLN A 44 -14.46 -31.74 86.25
CA GLN A 44 -15.04 -30.84 85.25
C GLN A 44 -14.18 -29.60 85.03
N MET A 45 -13.63 -29.00 86.09
CA MET A 45 -12.69 -27.89 86.01
C MET A 45 -11.39 -28.30 85.30
N ARG A 46 -10.85 -29.50 85.60
CA ARG A 46 -9.68 -30.04 84.89
C ARG A 46 -9.95 -30.24 83.40
N ARG A 47 -11.11 -30.81 83.04
CA ARG A 47 -11.53 -30.99 81.64
C ARG A 47 -11.73 -29.66 80.93
N SER A 48 -12.38 -28.70 81.57
CA SER A 48 -12.55 -27.35 81.03
C SER A 48 -11.20 -26.67 80.80
N ASN A 49 -10.30 -26.71 81.79
CA ASN A 49 -8.97 -26.13 81.67
C ASN A 49 -8.12 -26.82 80.59
N ALA A 50 -8.22 -28.15 80.45
CA ALA A 50 -7.56 -28.89 79.38
C ALA A 50 -8.10 -28.45 78.01
N ARG A 51 -9.43 -28.40 77.84
CA ARG A 51 -10.08 -27.96 76.60
C ARG A 51 -9.75 -26.51 76.25
N SER A 52 -9.74 -25.60 77.22
CA SER A 52 -9.35 -24.20 76.99
C SER A 52 -7.88 -24.08 76.56
N LYS A 53 -6.99 -24.89 77.14
CA LYS A 53 -5.58 -24.94 76.72
C LYS A 53 -5.44 -25.50 75.31
N GLU A 54 -6.19 -26.54 74.97
CA GLU A 54 -6.21 -27.14 73.63
C GLU A 54 -6.68 -26.13 72.57
N ILE A 55 -7.81 -25.45 72.80
CA ILE A 55 -8.32 -24.39 71.91
C ILE A 55 -7.30 -23.26 71.77
N LEU A 56 -6.64 -22.84 72.86
CA LEU A 56 -5.61 -21.81 72.81
C LEU A 56 -4.35 -22.26 72.05
N LEU A 57 -3.98 -23.54 72.13
CA LEU A 57 -2.87 -24.10 71.38
C LEU A 57 -3.20 -24.17 69.89
N GLU A 58 -4.38 -24.68 69.53
CA GLU A 58 -4.86 -24.75 68.16
C GLU A 58 -4.96 -23.35 67.53
N ALA A 59 -5.53 -22.38 68.25
CA ALA A 59 -5.60 -20.99 67.80
C ALA A 59 -4.20 -20.37 67.60
N LYS A 60 -3.24 -20.70 68.48
CA LYS A 60 -1.85 -20.26 68.31
C LYS A 60 -1.18 -20.91 67.10
N GLU A 61 -1.41 -22.20 66.88
CA GLU A 61 -0.88 -22.92 65.74
C GLU A 61 -1.42 -22.36 64.42
N GLN A 62 -2.74 -22.18 64.31
CA GLN A 62 -3.39 -21.55 63.16
C GLN A 62 -2.88 -20.11 62.93
N ALA A 63 -2.71 -19.32 63.99
CA ALA A 63 -2.17 -17.97 63.87
C ALA A 63 -0.71 -17.97 63.38
N LEU A 64 0.09 -18.95 63.82
CA LEU A 64 1.50 -19.09 63.41
C LEU A 64 1.61 -19.57 61.97
N GLU A 65 0.77 -20.52 61.56
CA GLU A 65 0.65 -21.00 60.19
C GLU A 65 0.21 -19.87 59.25
N LEU A 66 -0.86 -19.15 59.60
CA LEU A 66 -1.34 -17.99 58.84
C LEU A 66 -0.24 -16.93 58.69
N ARG A 67 0.48 -16.62 59.78
CA ARG A 67 1.60 -15.67 59.74
C ARG A 67 2.73 -16.16 58.84
N THR A 68 3.06 -17.44 58.89
CA THR A 68 4.13 -18.04 58.07
C THR A 68 3.77 -18.00 56.59
N ASN A 69 2.54 -18.39 56.26
CA ASN A 69 2.02 -18.36 54.89
C ASN A 69 1.96 -16.92 54.36
N ALA A 70 1.47 -15.98 55.15
CA ALA A 70 1.44 -14.56 54.78
C ALA A 70 2.86 -14.01 54.56
N GLN A 71 3.82 -14.35 55.43
CA GLN A 71 5.20 -13.92 55.26
C GLN A 71 5.85 -14.52 54.02
N ALA A 72 5.57 -15.78 53.71
CA ALA A 72 6.06 -16.44 52.49
C ALA A 72 5.50 -15.76 51.24
N GLN A 73 4.19 -15.47 51.21
CA GLN A 73 3.54 -14.75 50.11
C GLN A 73 4.11 -13.33 49.93
N LEU A 74 4.32 -12.59 51.03
CA LEU A 74 4.93 -11.26 50.97
C LEU A 74 6.35 -11.30 50.43
N ASN A 75 7.14 -12.31 50.82
CA ASN A 75 8.49 -12.48 50.31
C ASN A 75 8.49 -12.81 48.81
N ASP A 76 7.59 -13.67 48.34
CA ASP A 76 7.45 -14.01 46.92
C ASP A 76 6.99 -12.80 46.08
N GLN A 77 6.01 -12.04 46.58
CA GLN A 77 5.57 -10.79 45.97
C GLN A 77 6.72 -9.78 45.91
N LYS A 78 7.50 -9.63 46.98
CA LYS A 78 8.66 -8.73 47.02
C LYS A 78 9.71 -9.13 45.99
N LEU A 79 10.03 -10.42 45.86
CA LEU A 79 10.96 -10.92 44.85
C LEU A 79 10.44 -10.69 43.43
N THR A 80 9.15 -10.91 43.20
CA THR A 80 8.51 -10.67 41.90
C THR A 80 8.54 -9.19 41.53
N LEU A 81 8.21 -8.31 42.47
CA LEU A 81 8.29 -6.86 42.28
C LEU A 81 9.72 -6.40 41.99
N GLN A 82 10.70 -6.91 42.73
CA GLN A 82 12.11 -6.58 42.49
C GLN A 82 12.57 -7.02 41.08
N ARG A 83 12.17 -8.20 40.62
CA ARG A 83 12.48 -8.67 39.25
C ARG A 83 11.81 -7.81 38.18
N GLN A 84 10.55 -7.42 38.40
CA GLN A 84 9.84 -6.52 37.49
C GLN A 84 10.51 -5.16 37.44
N GLN A 85 10.91 -4.61 38.58
CA GLN A 85 11.61 -3.34 38.68
C GLN A 85 12.95 -3.36 37.95
N SER A 86 13.81 -4.36 38.19
CA SER A 86 15.08 -4.48 37.45
C SER A 86 14.88 -4.64 35.94
N ARG A 87 13.80 -5.30 35.50
CA ARG A 87 13.45 -5.41 34.08
C ARG A 87 12.98 -4.07 33.49
N LEU A 88 12.26 -3.26 34.27
CA LEU A 88 11.84 -1.92 33.86
C LEU A 88 13.04 -0.98 33.78
N GLU A 89 13.92 -0.98 34.78
CA GLU A 89 15.16 -0.19 34.79
C GLU A 89 16.04 -0.51 33.58
N ALA A 90 16.25 -1.80 33.28
CA ALA A 90 16.99 -2.20 32.08
C ALA A 90 16.32 -1.75 30.77
N ARG A 91 14.98 -1.71 30.72
CA ARG A 91 14.26 -1.19 29.55
C ARG A 91 14.38 0.31 29.44
N GLU A 92 14.30 1.04 30.55
CA GLU A 92 14.48 2.49 30.60
C GLU A 92 15.89 2.87 30.12
N GLU A 93 16.93 2.16 30.55
CA GLU A 93 18.29 2.39 30.09
C GLU A 93 18.44 2.17 28.58
N ILE A 94 17.85 1.09 28.04
CA ILE A 94 17.85 0.83 26.59
C ILE A 94 17.08 1.92 25.83
N LEU A 95 15.93 2.37 26.36
CA LEU A 95 15.13 3.42 25.74
C LEU A 95 15.85 4.77 25.76
N GLN A 96 16.51 5.10 26.87
CA GLN A 96 17.32 6.32 26.99
C GLN A 96 18.46 6.30 25.98
N GLY A 97 19.22 5.20 25.89
CA GLY A 97 20.29 5.07 24.90
C GLY A 97 19.81 5.16 23.45
N LYS A 98 18.60 4.68 23.15
CA LYS A 98 17.97 4.89 21.83
C LYS A 98 17.57 6.35 21.61
N SER A 99 17.03 7.03 22.62
CA SER A 99 16.66 8.44 22.55
C SER A 99 17.89 9.30 22.24
N ASP A 100 18.98 9.10 23.00
CA ASP A 100 20.24 9.83 22.81
C ASP A 100 20.83 9.59 21.42
N ALA A 101 20.73 8.35 20.91
CA ALA A 101 21.18 8.01 19.55
C ALA A 101 20.34 8.71 18.48
N VAL A 102 19.02 8.79 18.65
CA VAL A 102 18.11 9.50 17.74
C VAL A 102 18.40 11.00 17.76
N GLU A 103 18.54 11.61 18.92
CA GLU A 103 18.86 13.03 19.06
C GLU A 103 20.20 13.38 18.38
N LYS A 104 21.22 12.52 18.55
CA LYS A 104 22.51 12.70 17.87
C LYS A 104 22.36 12.60 16.35
N HIS A 105 21.56 11.65 15.86
CA HIS A 105 21.29 11.51 14.42
C HIS A 105 20.51 12.71 13.86
N GLU A 106 19.51 13.21 14.58
CA GLU A 106 18.76 14.41 14.17
C GLU A 106 19.67 15.64 14.09
N SER A 107 20.54 15.84 15.07
CA SER A 107 21.52 16.92 15.08
C SER A 107 22.46 16.84 13.86
N LEU A 108 23.03 15.65 13.59
CA LEU A 108 23.88 15.43 12.42
C LEU A 108 23.15 15.68 11.09
N LEU A 109 21.90 15.23 10.97
CA LEU A 109 21.09 15.46 9.77
C LEU A 109 20.76 16.95 9.60
N GLN A 110 20.55 17.68 10.69
CA GLN A 110 20.30 19.12 10.65
C GLN A 110 21.55 19.89 10.21
N ASP A 111 22.74 19.51 10.70
CA ASP A 111 24.01 20.08 10.27
C ASP A 111 24.23 19.83 8.77
N GLN A 112 24.09 18.59 8.32
CA GLN A 112 24.21 18.22 6.90
C GLN A 112 23.22 18.97 6.01
N ARG A 113 21.97 19.15 6.48
CA ARG A 113 20.97 19.92 5.74
C ARG A 113 21.38 21.38 5.60
N THR A 114 21.97 21.95 6.64
CA THR A 114 22.42 23.34 6.65
C THR A 114 23.61 23.52 5.70
N GLU A 115 24.57 22.59 5.72
CA GLU A 115 25.68 22.55 4.77
C GLU A 115 25.19 22.42 3.31
N LEU A 116 24.24 21.53 3.04
CA LEU A 116 23.65 21.35 1.71
C LEU A 116 22.96 22.62 1.20
N ILE A 117 22.28 23.36 2.08
CA ILE A 117 21.62 24.62 1.70
C ILE A 117 22.68 25.66 1.32
N ASP A 118 23.75 25.78 2.11
CA ASP A 118 24.86 26.71 1.84
C ASP A 118 25.60 26.35 0.54
N GLU A 119 25.91 25.08 0.32
CA GLU A 119 26.55 24.60 -0.90
C GLU A 119 25.68 24.84 -2.13
N LYS A 120 24.36 24.60 -2.02
CA LYS A 120 23.41 24.88 -3.11
C LYS A 120 23.34 26.38 -3.42
N SER A 121 23.41 27.25 -2.41
CA SER A 121 23.47 28.69 -2.61
C SER A 121 24.74 29.08 -3.37
N LYS A 122 25.90 28.63 -2.91
CA LYS A 122 27.20 28.86 -3.56
C LYS A 122 27.22 28.37 -5.00
N LEU A 123 26.63 27.20 -5.27
CA LEU A 123 26.54 26.65 -6.62
C LEU A 123 25.68 27.52 -7.54
N ASN A 124 24.55 28.05 -7.04
CA ASN A 124 23.70 28.94 -7.80
C ASN A 124 24.41 30.27 -8.11
N ASP A 125 25.11 30.84 -7.13
CA ASP A 125 25.91 32.06 -7.32
C ASP A 125 27.02 31.83 -8.34
N LEU A 126 27.72 30.69 -8.26
CA LEU A 126 28.76 30.33 -9.22
C LEU A 126 28.19 30.14 -10.63
N ARG A 127 27.00 29.53 -10.76
CA ARG A 127 26.30 29.39 -12.04
C ARG A 127 25.93 30.74 -12.62
N GLN A 128 25.43 31.66 -11.80
CA GLN A 128 25.11 33.02 -12.24
C GLN A 128 26.37 33.74 -12.72
N GLN A 129 27.45 33.73 -11.94
CA GLN A 129 28.72 34.34 -12.32
C GLN A 129 29.32 33.72 -13.59
N ALA A 130 29.20 32.40 -13.76
CA ALA A 130 29.63 31.73 -14.99
C ALA A 130 28.80 32.18 -16.20
N GLY A 131 27.48 32.33 -16.04
CA GLY A 131 26.60 32.90 -17.05
C GLY A 131 27.02 34.32 -17.44
N GLU A 132 27.18 35.21 -16.47
CA GLU A 132 27.60 36.60 -16.69
C GLU A 132 28.96 36.68 -17.40
N LYS A 133 29.93 35.83 -17.03
CA LYS A 133 31.23 35.75 -17.71
C LYS A 133 31.11 35.22 -19.14
N LEU A 134 30.27 34.22 -19.39
CA LEU A 134 30.03 33.70 -20.73
C LEU A 134 29.37 34.75 -21.62
N GLU A 135 28.40 35.51 -21.10
CA GLU A 135 27.79 36.65 -21.79
C GLU A 135 28.84 37.72 -22.10
N ALA A 136 29.71 38.05 -21.15
CA ALA A 136 30.79 39.02 -21.36
C ALA A 136 31.83 38.56 -22.40
N ILE A 137 32.20 37.28 -22.42
CA ILE A 137 33.18 36.73 -23.37
C ILE A 137 32.58 36.60 -24.77
N SER A 138 31.33 36.14 -24.87
CA SER A 138 30.64 35.97 -26.16
C SER A 138 30.16 37.29 -26.76
N GLY A 139 30.08 38.37 -25.95
CA GLY A 139 29.56 39.66 -26.38
C GLY A 139 28.06 39.63 -26.70
N LEU A 140 27.38 38.54 -26.36
CA LEU A 140 25.97 38.26 -26.62
C LEU A 140 25.34 37.82 -25.30
N SER A 141 24.14 38.31 -25.01
CA SER A 141 23.38 37.74 -23.89
C SER A 141 22.94 36.31 -24.24
N MET A 142 22.63 35.49 -23.23
CA MET A 142 22.16 34.12 -23.48
C MET A 142 20.84 34.09 -24.28
N SER A 143 20.02 35.14 -24.12
CA SER A 143 18.84 35.43 -24.93
C SER A 143 19.20 35.66 -26.40
N ASP A 144 20.17 36.54 -26.65
CA ASP A 144 20.55 36.93 -28.01
C ASP A 144 21.22 35.77 -28.75
N ALA A 145 22.07 35.00 -28.08
CA ALA A 145 22.69 33.80 -28.65
C ALA A 145 21.64 32.74 -29.05
N ARG A 146 20.59 32.58 -28.23
CA ARG A 146 19.46 31.69 -28.57
C ARG A 146 18.68 32.23 -29.77
N GLN A 147 18.40 33.53 -29.81
CA GLN A 147 17.67 34.15 -30.91
C GLN A 147 18.45 34.01 -32.22
N GLN A 148 19.76 34.30 -32.21
CA GLN A 148 20.61 34.16 -33.38
C GLN A 148 20.65 32.72 -33.92
N LEU A 149 20.68 31.71 -33.05
CA LEU A 149 20.58 30.31 -33.46
C LEU A 149 19.23 29.97 -34.11
N LEU A 150 18.14 30.54 -33.57
CA LEU A 150 16.80 30.35 -34.14
C LEU A 150 16.67 31.04 -35.50
N ASP A 151 17.15 32.27 -35.61
CA ASP A 151 17.13 33.05 -36.87
C ASP A 151 17.95 32.33 -37.96
N GLN A 152 19.14 31.82 -37.61
CA GLN A 152 19.97 31.04 -38.53
C GLN A 152 19.26 29.76 -39.01
N ALA A 153 18.62 29.03 -38.08
CA ALA A 153 17.86 27.84 -38.43
C ALA A 153 16.64 28.16 -39.32
N GLU A 154 15.98 29.31 -39.10
CA GLU A 154 14.87 29.76 -39.92
C GLU A 154 15.32 30.12 -41.34
N GLU A 155 16.45 30.81 -41.49
CA GLU A 155 17.06 31.14 -42.78
C GLU A 155 17.42 29.87 -43.59
N ASP A 156 18.06 28.90 -42.94
CA ASP A 156 18.43 27.61 -43.55
C ASP A 156 17.20 26.85 -44.03
N ILE A 157 16.13 26.80 -43.22
CA ILE A 157 14.87 26.16 -43.58
C ILE A 157 14.21 26.89 -44.77
N GLN A 158 14.18 28.22 -44.78
CA GLN A 158 13.62 28.98 -45.90
C GLN A 158 14.37 28.70 -47.20
N PHE A 159 15.71 28.62 -47.13
CA PHE A 159 16.53 28.27 -48.30
C PHE A 159 16.22 26.86 -48.81
N GLU A 160 16.07 25.87 -47.92
CA GLU A 160 15.74 24.51 -48.32
C GLU A 160 14.33 24.42 -48.94
N ILE A 161 13.33 25.12 -48.37
CA ILE A 161 11.98 25.20 -48.94
C ILE A 161 12.01 25.81 -50.35
N ALA A 162 12.71 26.94 -50.53
CA ALA A 162 12.82 27.60 -51.83
C ALA A 162 13.46 26.69 -52.89
N ARG A 163 14.50 25.93 -52.50
CA ARG A 163 15.13 24.94 -53.38
C ARG A 163 14.16 23.83 -53.77
N ARG A 164 13.43 23.24 -52.80
CA ARG A 164 12.43 22.19 -53.08
C ARG A 164 11.32 22.69 -54.00
N TYR A 165 10.89 23.94 -53.83
CA TYR A 165 9.87 24.55 -54.69
C TYR A 165 10.34 24.66 -56.13
N ARG A 166 11.58 25.13 -56.35
CA ARG A 166 12.18 25.23 -57.68
C ARG A 166 12.36 23.86 -58.33
N ASP A 167 12.81 22.86 -57.57
CA ASP A 167 12.95 21.49 -58.08
C ASP A 167 11.58 20.90 -58.48
N ALA A 168 10.54 21.14 -57.67
CA ALA A 168 9.17 20.70 -57.98
C ALA A 168 8.59 21.42 -59.21
N GLU A 169 8.86 22.71 -59.38
CA GLU A 169 8.44 23.48 -60.55
C GLU A 169 9.05 22.94 -61.85
N LEU A 170 10.34 22.60 -61.84
CA LEU A 170 11.02 21.99 -62.99
C LEU A 170 10.40 20.64 -63.37
N VAL A 171 10.14 19.78 -62.39
CA VAL A 171 9.47 18.48 -62.62
C VAL A 171 8.08 18.67 -63.20
N ALA A 172 7.29 19.61 -62.65
CA ALA A 172 5.96 19.92 -63.16
C ALA A 172 5.99 20.45 -64.59
N GLN A 173 7.02 21.21 -64.95
CA GLN A 173 7.20 21.77 -66.29
C GLN A 173 7.57 20.67 -67.31
N ASP A 174 8.47 19.76 -66.96
CA ASP A 174 8.81 18.60 -67.78
C ASP A 174 7.59 17.67 -67.99
N GLU A 175 6.84 17.37 -66.92
CA GLU A 175 5.60 16.57 -67.02
C GLU A 175 4.54 17.24 -67.90
N ALA A 176 4.43 18.58 -67.84
CA ALA A 176 3.51 19.33 -68.66
C ALA A 176 3.91 19.28 -70.14
N ASP A 177 5.19 19.38 -70.45
CA ASP A 177 5.69 19.30 -71.84
C ASP A 177 5.50 17.89 -72.42
N ASP A 178 5.79 16.85 -71.64
CA ASP A 178 5.56 15.46 -72.05
C ASP A 178 4.07 15.18 -72.30
N LYS A 179 3.17 15.67 -71.43
CA LYS A 179 1.71 15.58 -71.64
C LYS A 179 1.28 16.35 -72.88
N ALA A 180 1.82 17.56 -73.11
CA ALA A 180 1.49 18.35 -74.28
C ALA A 180 1.89 17.62 -75.58
N ARG A 181 3.09 17.03 -75.62
CA ARG A 181 3.53 16.21 -76.76
C ARG A 181 2.62 15.00 -76.98
N LEU A 182 2.21 14.32 -75.91
CA LEU A 182 1.30 13.18 -75.99
C LEU A 182 -0.06 13.59 -76.60
N ILE A 183 -0.65 14.68 -76.10
CA ILE A 183 -1.94 15.21 -76.57
C ILE A 183 -1.84 15.60 -78.05
N LEU A 184 -0.75 16.27 -78.46
CA LEU A 184 -0.53 16.63 -79.86
C LEU A 184 -0.42 15.38 -80.75
N ALA A 185 0.35 14.38 -80.33
CA ALA A 185 0.50 13.14 -81.07
C ALA A 185 -0.83 12.39 -81.23
N GLU A 186 -1.62 12.28 -80.15
CA GLU A 186 -2.94 11.65 -80.17
C GLU A 186 -3.92 12.41 -81.06
N SER A 187 -3.91 13.75 -81.00
CA SER A 187 -4.74 14.62 -81.84
C SER A 187 -4.39 14.46 -83.32
N MET A 188 -3.09 14.43 -83.66
CA MET A 188 -2.63 14.19 -85.02
C MET A 188 -3.06 12.80 -85.52
N GLN A 189 -2.87 11.75 -84.69
CA GLN A 189 -3.26 10.39 -85.04
C GLN A 189 -4.76 10.27 -85.31
N ARG A 190 -5.59 10.97 -84.53
CA ARG A 190 -7.06 10.96 -84.68
C ARG A 190 -7.55 11.72 -85.91
N LEU A 191 -6.93 12.85 -86.25
CA LEU A 191 -7.34 13.70 -87.39
C LEU A 191 -6.77 13.23 -88.74
N ALA A 192 -5.69 12.45 -88.73
CA ALA A 192 -5.00 12.03 -89.96
C ALA A 192 -5.94 11.35 -90.98
N SER A 193 -6.83 10.47 -90.51
CA SER A 193 -7.75 9.74 -91.43
C SER A 193 -8.77 10.67 -92.10
N GLU A 194 -9.28 11.66 -91.38
CA GLU A 194 -10.32 12.57 -91.88
C GLU A 194 -9.72 13.54 -92.91
N VAL A 195 -8.56 14.13 -92.59
CA VAL A 195 -7.86 15.07 -93.47
C VAL A 195 -7.37 14.38 -94.76
N VAL A 196 -6.84 13.15 -94.66
CA VAL A 196 -6.40 12.40 -95.85
C VAL A 196 -7.59 12.08 -96.76
N SER A 197 -8.74 11.72 -96.18
CA SER A 197 -9.96 11.42 -96.96
C SER A 197 -10.50 12.66 -97.68
N GLU A 198 -10.48 13.82 -97.03
CA GLU A 198 -10.94 15.08 -97.64
C GLU A 198 -9.99 15.58 -98.75
N ALA A 199 -8.67 15.47 -98.54
CA ALA A 199 -7.69 16.00 -99.49
C ALA A 199 -7.51 15.14 -100.75
N THR A 200 -7.83 13.85 -100.71
CA THR A 200 -7.57 12.91 -101.82
C THR A 200 -8.77 12.65 -102.73
N VAL A 201 -9.97 13.10 -102.36
CA VAL A 201 -11.18 12.94 -103.18
C VAL A 201 -11.41 14.21 -104.02
N THR A 202 -11.31 14.08 -105.34
CA THR A 202 -11.65 15.16 -106.28
C THR A 202 -12.86 14.76 -107.12
N SER A 203 -13.92 15.56 -107.09
CA SER A 203 -15.09 15.36 -107.94
C SER A 203 -14.94 16.12 -109.25
N ILE A 204 -15.21 15.45 -110.37
CA ILE A 204 -15.20 16.06 -111.71
C ILE A 204 -16.59 15.88 -112.31
N SER A 205 -17.22 16.99 -112.71
CA SER A 205 -18.54 16.96 -113.34
C SER A 205 -18.43 16.56 -114.81
N LEU A 206 -19.20 15.57 -115.25
CA LEU A 206 -19.22 15.13 -116.63
C LEU A 206 -20.32 15.86 -117.43
N PRO A 207 -20.01 16.37 -118.63
CA PRO A 207 -20.92 17.21 -119.40
C PRO A 207 -22.13 16.46 -119.99
N ASN A 208 -22.07 15.12 -120.12
CA ASN A 208 -23.20 14.29 -120.55
C ASN A 208 -22.98 12.79 -120.23
N ASP A 209 -24.06 12.00 -120.27
CA ASP A 209 -24.03 10.56 -120.00
C ASP A 209 -23.30 9.75 -121.09
N GLU A 210 -23.18 10.28 -122.31
CA GLU A 210 -22.40 9.64 -123.37
C GLU A 210 -20.90 9.60 -123.03
N MET A 211 -20.36 10.69 -122.49
CA MET A 211 -18.99 10.76 -121.95
C MET A 211 -18.80 9.78 -120.80
N LYS A 212 -19.77 9.66 -119.89
CA LYS A 212 -19.74 8.66 -118.81
C LYS A 212 -19.68 7.23 -119.37
N GLY A 213 -20.50 6.92 -120.38
CA GLY A 213 -20.49 5.63 -121.05
C GLY A 213 -19.14 5.29 -121.70
N ARG A 214 -18.45 6.26 -122.31
CA ARG A 214 -17.11 6.09 -122.91
C ARG A 214 -16.00 5.94 -121.86
N LEU A 215 -16.09 6.64 -120.75
CA LEU A 215 -15.14 6.54 -119.63
C LEU A 215 -15.26 5.22 -118.88
N ILE A 216 -16.47 4.63 -118.79
CA ILE A 216 -16.66 3.31 -118.19
C ILE A 216 -16.29 2.20 -119.19
N GLY A 217 -16.78 2.30 -120.43
CA GLY A 217 -16.61 1.28 -121.47
C GLY A 217 -17.48 0.03 -121.26
N ARG A 218 -17.56 -0.85 -122.26
CA ARG A 218 -18.30 -2.13 -122.15
C ARG A 218 -17.68 -3.01 -121.07
N GLU A 219 -18.50 -3.47 -120.12
CA GLU A 219 -18.10 -4.24 -118.93
C GLU A 219 -17.09 -3.55 -118.00
N GLY A 220 -17.04 -2.21 -118.02
CA GLY A 220 -16.14 -1.44 -117.15
C GLY A 220 -14.65 -1.55 -117.52
N ARG A 221 -14.34 -1.98 -118.75
CA ARG A 221 -12.95 -2.15 -119.20
C ARG A 221 -12.14 -0.86 -119.17
N ASN A 222 -12.74 0.29 -119.48
CA ASN A 222 -12.00 1.55 -119.60
C ASN A 222 -11.72 2.15 -118.22
N ILE A 223 -12.69 2.13 -117.30
CA ILE A 223 -12.49 2.62 -115.93
C ILE A 223 -11.40 1.82 -115.20
N ARG A 224 -11.41 0.49 -115.27
CA ARG A 224 -10.37 -0.35 -114.66
C ARG A 224 -8.98 -0.11 -115.26
N ALA A 225 -8.90 0.17 -116.57
CA ALA A 225 -7.63 0.49 -117.21
C ALA A 225 -7.08 1.84 -116.72
N ILE A 226 -7.95 2.83 -116.52
CA ILE A 226 -7.58 4.13 -115.94
C ILE A 226 -7.10 3.92 -114.51
N GLU A 227 -7.90 3.31 -113.65
CA GLU A 227 -7.56 3.02 -112.24
C GLU A 227 -6.23 2.27 -112.10
N ALA A 228 -6.01 1.23 -112.91
CA ALA A 228 -4.76 0.47 -112.88
C ALA A 228 -3.54 1.28 -113.35
N THR A 229 -3.73 2.28 -114.22
CA THR A 229 -2.63 3.11 -114.73
C THR A 229 -2.33 4.30 -113.82
N THR A 230 -3.36 4.90 -113.21
CA THR A 230 -3.23 6.10 -112.38
C THR A 230 -3.12 5.81 -110.90
N GLY A 231 -3.53 4.61 -110.44
CA GLY A 231 -3.53 4.23 -109.03
C GLY A 231 -4.57 4.96 -108.18
N VAL A 232 -5.54 5.63 -108.82
CA VAL A 232 -6.68 6.25 -108.14
C VAL A 232 -7.92 5.37 -108.26
N ASP A 233 -8.79 5.41 -107.25
CA ASP A 233 -10.09 4.74 -107.27
C ASP A 233 -11.12 5.69 -107.88
N LEU A 234 -11.84 5.26 -108.92
CA LEU A 234 -12.86 6.07 -109.58
C LEU A 234 -14.25 5.55 -109.18
N ILE A 235 -14.97 6.35 -108.38
CA ILE A 235 -16.29 6.01 -107.82
C ILE A 235 -17.41 6.69 -108.61
#